data_AF-A0A976Q5B5-F1
#
_entry.id   AF-A0A976Q5B5-F1
#
_cell.length_a   1.000
_cell.length_b   1.000
_cell.length_c   1.000
_cell.angle_alpha   90.00
_cell.angle_beta   90.00
_cell.angle_gamma   90.00
#
_symmetry.space_group_name_H-M   'P 1'
#
loop_
_entity.id
_entity.type
_entity.pdbx_description
1 polymer ?
#
loop_
_entity_poly.entity_id
_entity_poly.type
_entity_poly.pdbx_seq_one_letter_code
_entity_poly.pdbx_strand_id
1 'polypeptide(L)'
;MYTSLDYADAVSVGVTAFNTTGFHIGDENSVSNGNETFASWTFRKASKFFDVQTVVKSAGSNATVDLSVLGTVGMVAVKRTDSTGSWYVFHRSATAGKLLYLEQTAAEATLGHITVSGTTLTLVNGVITDGTYVVYAWAHDADAANGMIQCGTLTYAGSLLSVNLGWETQYVLMKSSDGIGDWIITDVMRGMPLSGTTARLFVNSSNEEISNYLRIYPNATGFTLPATVNINNGTYVYLAIRRPNKPPTSGTQVFNAIARTGTGVAATVTGVGFAPDWWLVR
;
A
#
# COMPACT_ATOMS: atom_id res chain seq x y z
N MET A 1 10.55 -2.85 9.78
CA MET A 1 9.76 -3.88 9.09
C MET A 1 10.35 -5.23 9.47
N TYR A 2 9.63 -6.04 10.25
CA TYR A 2 10.13 -7.30 10.80
C TYR A 2 9.73 -8.50 9.92
N THR A 3 10.60 -9.51 9.91
CA THR A 3 10.74 -10.48 8.82
C THR A 3 10.10 -11.83 9.10
N SER A 4 9.53 -12.41 8.03
CA SER A 4 8.66 -13.59 7.95
C SER A 4 9.11 -14.89 8.63
N LEU A 5 8.20 -15.87 8.65
CA LEU A 5 8.29 -17.28 9.14
C LEU A 5 9.65 -17.98 9.04
N ASP A 6 10.48 -17.70 8.02
CA ASP A 6 11.73 -18.43 7.78
C ASP A 6 12.99 -17.73 8.31
N TYR A 7 12.88 -16.49 8.79
CA TYR A 7 13.98 -15.77 9.43
C TYR A 7 13.39 -14.62 10.23
N ALA A 8 12.96 -14.91 11.46
CA ALA A 8 13.01 -13.88 12.49
C ALA A 8 14.47 -13.41 12.51
N ASP A 9 14.71 -12.11 12.30
CA ASP A 9 16.03 -11.52 12.55
C ASP A 9 16.52 -12.13 13.88
N ALA A 10 17.69 -12.75 13.87
CA ALA A 10 18.30 -13.35 15.05
C ALA A 10 18.80 -12.26 16.02
N VAL A 11 17.98 -11.23 16.23
CA VAL A 11 18.14 -10.17 17.20
C VAL A 11 16.98 -10.34 18.18
N SER A 12 17.32 -10.82 19.37
CA SER A 12 16.50 -11.20 20.54
C SER A 12 15.53 -10.12 21.07
N VAL A 13 15.25 -9.08 20.30
CA VAL A 13 14.56 -7.87 20.72
C VAL A 13 13.34 -7.57 19.81
N GLY A 14 13.37 -7.83 18.50
CA GLY A 14 12.27 -7.46 17.56
C GLY A 14 11.03 -8.36 17.58
N VAL A 15 10.36 -8.61 16.44
CA VAL A 15 9.32 -9.66 16.36
C VAL A 15 10.00 -11.02 16.55
N THR A 16 9.69 -11.70 17.65
CA THR A 16 10.36 -12.93 18.10
C THR A 16 9.68 -14.21 17.62
N ALA A 17 8.39 -14.15 17.28
CA ALA A 17 7.67 -15.29 16.70
C ALA A 17 6.41 -14.84 15.95
N PHE A 18 5.97 -15.61 14.95
CA PHE A 18 4.62 -15.52 14.38
C PHE A 18 3.79 -16.71 14.89
N ASN A 19 2.54 -16.47 15.27
CA ASN A 19 1.58 -17.50 15.71
C ASN A 19 0.36 -17.54 14.78
N THR A 20 -0.57 -18.48 14.99
CA THR A 20 -1.72 -18.71 14.10
C THR A 20 -2.63 -17.49 13.92
N THR A 21 -2.58 -16.50 14.81
CA THR A 21 -3.43 -15.30 14.79
C THR A 21 -2.66 -13.99 14.95
N GLY A 22 -1.33 -13.99 14.87
CA GLY A 22 -0.54 -12.80 15.21
C GLY A 22 0.96 -13.05 15.30
N PHE A 23 1.64 -12.25 16.12
CA PHE A 23 3.08 -12.33 16.34
C PHE A 23 3.47 -11.84 17.74
N HIS A 24 4.58 -12.35 18.27
CA HIS A 24 5.21 -11.93 19.51
C HIS A 24 6.28 -10.89 19.24
N ILE A 25 6.35 -9.88 20.09
CA ILE A 25 7.39 -8.85 20.10
C ILE A 25 8.28 -9.14 21.32
N GLY A 26 9.60 -9.14 21.13
CA GLY A 26 10.61 -9.25 22.17
C GLY A 26 10.92 -7.90 22.81
N ASP A 27 12.09 -7.78 23.44
CA ASP A 27 12.45 -6.62 24.28
C ASP A 27 12.97 -5.39 23.50
N GLU A 28 12.61 -5.22 22.22
CA GLU A 28 13.07 -4.10 21.38
C GLU A 28 12.52 -2.79 21.93
N ASN A 29 13.40 -1.90 22.37
CA ASN A 29 13.03 -0.65 23.03
C ASN A 29 12.06 0.21 22.20
N SER A 30 12.15 0.15 20.86
CA SER A 30 11.30 0.93 19.95
C SER A 30 9.88 0.38 19.75
N VAL A 31 9.57 -0.82 20.27
CA VAL A 31 8.24 -1.46 20.14
C VAL A 31 7.75 -2.15 21.42
N SER A 32 8.58 -2.27 22.46
CA SER A 32 8.25 -2.93 23.74
C SER A 32 8.24 -1.97 24.95
N ASN A 33 8.72 -0.74 24.80
CA ASN A 33 8.80 0.22 25.90
C ASN A 33 7.48 0.99 26.05
N GLY A 34 7.01 1.17 27.29
CA GLY A 34 5.62 1.54 27.62
C GLY A 34 5.15 2.94 27.23
N ASN A 35 5.96 3.72 26.50
CA ASN A 35 5.69 5.12 26.15
C ASN A 35 5.64 5.39 24.64
N GLU A 36 5.88 4.39 23.79
CA GLU A 36 5.87 4.57 22.32
C GLU A 36 4.62 3.92 21.70
N THR A 37 3.83 4.71 20.97
CA THR A 37 2.72 4.18 20.17
C THR A 37 3.25 3.83 18.79
N PHE A 38 3.22 2.55 18.42
CA PHE A 38 3.62 2.09 17.09
C PHE A 38 2.41 1.55 16.31
N ALA A 39 2.46 1.68 14.99
CA ALA A 39 1.54 1.00 14.09
C ALA A 39 2.25 -0.19 13.44
N SER A 40 1.56 -1.32 13.36
CA SER A 40 2.00 -2.49 12.60
C SER A 40 1.01 -2.78 11.47
N TRP A 41 1.54 -3.01 10.27
CA TRP A 41 0.77 -3.49 9.12
C TRP A 41 1.24 -4.89 8.78
N THR A 42 0.32 -5.85 8.87
CA THR A 42 0.61 -7.26 8.62
C THR A 42 -0.02 -7.69 7.31
N PHE A 43 0.77 -8.34 6.46
CA PHE A 43 0.35 -8.88 5.18
C PHE A 43 0.37 -10.40 5.23
N ARG A 44 -0.65 -11.04 4.65
CA ARG A 44 -0.71 -12.49 4.47
C ARG A 44 -0.38 -12.82 3.03
N LYS A 45 0.42 -13.87 2.81
CA LYS A 45 0.64 -14.44 1.48
C LYS A 45 -0.69 -14.79 0.82
N ALA A 46 -0.93 -14.26 -0.36
CA ALA A 46 -2.11 -14.55 -1.16
C ALA A 46 -1.84 -14.26 -2.64
N SER A 47 -2.33 -15.13 -3.51
CA SER A 47 -2.24 -14.95 -4.96
C SER A 47 -2.86 -13.62 -5.38
N LYS A 48 -2.24 -12.95 -6.35
CA LYS A 48 -2.65 -11.61 -6.83
C LYS A 48 -2.71 -10.54 -5.73
N PHE A 49 -2.03 -10.73 -4.61
CA PHE A 49 -2.00 -9.75 -3.52
C PHE A 49 -0.60 -9.52 -2.98
N PHE A 50 -0.01 -10.51 -2.31
CA PHE A 50 1.26 -10.37 -1.61
C PHE A 50 1.99 -11.71 -1.50
N ASP A 51 3.31 -11.66 -1.61
CA ASP A 51 4.20 -12.77 -1.33
C ASP A 51 5.47 -12.30 -0.61
N VAL A 52 6.10 -13.21 0.14
CA VAL A 52 7.37 -12.98 0.83
C VAL A 52 8.27 -14.19 0.67
N GLN A 53 9.50 -13.99 0.21
CA GLN A 53 10.45 -15.09 -0.02
C GLN A 53 11.84 -14.74 0.51
N THR A 54 12.58 -15.76 0.92
CA THR A 54 14.01 -15.63 1.24
C THR A 54 14.83 -16.10 0.06
N VAL A 55 15.89 -15.37 -0.28
CA VAL A 55 16.82 -15.71 -1.36
C VAL A 55 18.26 -15.54 -0.89
N VAL A 56 19.11 -16.49 -1.26
CA VAL A 56 20.55 -16.40 -1.08
C VAL A 56 21.17 -15.95 -2.39
N LYS A 57 21.89 -14.83 -2.36
CA LYS A 57 22.71 -14.36 -3.47
C LYS A 57 24.16 -14.76 -3.24
N SER A 58 24.69 -15.56 -4.16
CA SER A 58 26.07 -16.06 -4.12
C SER A 58 26.95 -15.34 -5.12
N ALA A 59 28.27 -15.45 -4.92
CA ALA A 59 29.27 -14.87 -5.81
C ALA A 59 29.15 -15.41 -7.24
N GLY A 60 29.39 -14.54 -8.22
CA GLY A 60 29.58 -14.94 -9.62
C GLY A 60 28.31 -15.18 -10.44
N SER A 61 27.12 -15.11 -9.86
CA SER A 61 25.86 -15.20 -10.60
C SER A 61 24.77 -14.31 -10.02
N ASN A 62 23.78 -13.97 -10.86
CA ASN A 62 22.53 -13.40 -10.37
C ASN A 62 21.80 -14.42 -9.49
N ALA A 63 20.95 -13.94 -8.59
CA ALA A 63 19.93 -14.76 -7.95
C ALA A 63 18.55 -14.31 -8.42
N THR A 64 17.61 -15.24 -8.61
CA THR A 64 16.26 -14.92 -9.09
C THR A 64 15.20 -15.45 -8.15
N VAL A 65 14.09 -14.72 -8.07
CA VAL A 65 12.91 -15.08 -7.27
C VAL A 65 11.69 -15.08 -8.20
N ASP A 66 10.94 -16.18 -8.20
CA ASP A 66 9.71 -16.29 -8.97
C ASP A 66 8.53 -15.67 -8.20
N LEU A 67 7.91 -14.66 -8.81
CA LEU A 67 6.77 -13.93 -8.28
C LEU A 67 5.49 -14.21 -9.11
N SER A 68 5.45 -15.32 -9.84
CA SER A 68 4.31 -15.72 -10.69
C SER A 68 2.98 -15.76 -9.95
N VAL A 69 3.00 -16.06 -8.64
CA VAL A 69 1.83 -16.05 -7.74
C VAL A 69 1.12 -14.69 -7.68
N LEU A 70 1.81 -13.59 -7.99
CA LEU A 70 1.25 -12.24 -8.02
C LEU A 70 0.51 -11.93 -9.32
N GLY A 71 0.70 -12.74 -10.38
CA GLY A 71 0.24 -12.42 -11.73
C GLY A 71 1.03 -11.26 -12.34
N THR A 72 0.73 -10.04 -11.91
CA THR A 72 1.50 -8.83 -12.29
C THR A 72 2.19 -8.27 -11.05
N VAL A 73 3.50 -8.05 -11.13
CA VAL A 73 4.28 -7.43 -10.04
C VAL A 73 4.04 -5.92 -10.01
N GLY A 74 3.59 -5.42 -8.85
CA GLY A 74 3.31 -4.00 -8.62
C GLY A 74 4.46 -3.28 -7.92
N MET A 75 4.89 -3.81 -6.78
CA MET A 75 5.97 -3.26 -5.96
C MET A 75 6.77 -4.41 -5.36
N VAL A 76 8.09 -4.24 -5.23
CA VAL A 76 8.97 -5.20 -4.55
C VAL A 76 9.89 -4.44 -3.62
N ALA A 77 10.04 -4.88 -2.38
CA ALA A 77 11.03 -4.38 -1.43
C ALA A 77 11.99 -5.51 -1.04
N VAL A 78 13.28 -5.28 -1.18
CA VAL A 78 14.35 -6.26 -0.90
C VAL A 78 15.25 -5.72 0.20
N LYS A 79 15.52 -6.57 1.19
CA LYS A 79 16.37 -6.24 2.33
C LYS A 79 17.31 -7.37 2.65
N ARG A 80 18.57 -7.04 2.91
CA ARG A 80 19.57 -7.96 3.44
C ARG A 80 19.27 -8.28 4.91
N THR A 81 19.31 -9.55 5.28
CA THR A 81 18.96 -10.05 6.64
C THR A 81 20.14 -10.66 7.39
N ASP A 82 21.23 -11.00 6.71
CA ASP A 82 22.45 -11.55 7.33
C ASP A 82 23.51 -10.49 7.64
N SER A 83 23.31 -9.24 7.22
CA SER A 83 24.20 -8.11 7.49
C SER A 83 23.49 -6.78 7.23
N THR A 84 24.22 -5.68 7.41
CA THR A 84 23.74 -4.35 7.06
C THR A 84 23.55 -4.21 5.55
N GLY A 85 22.49 -3.53 5.14
CA GLY A 85 22.21 -3.18 3.76
C GLY A 85 20.98 -2.30 3.66
N SER A 86 20.84 -1.55 2.57
CA SER A 86 19.65 -0.71 2.33
C SER A 86 18.40 -1.52 1.99
N TRP A 87 17.23 -0.89 2.10
CA TRP A 87 16.01 -1.43 1.50
C TRP A 87 15.87 -0.92 0.07
N TYR A 88 15.95 -1.82 -0.89
CA TYR A 88 15.77 -1.48 -2.31
C TYR A 88 14.33 -1.72 -2.71
N VAL A 89 13.68 -0.70 -3.24
CA VAL A 89 12.28 -0.77 -3.66
C VAL A 89 12.15 -0.58 -5.16
N PHE A 90 11.62 -1.60 -5.82
CA PHE A 90 11.10 -1.51 -7.17
C PHE A 90 9.63 -1.14 -7.13
N HIS A 91 9.20 -0.27 -8.03
CA HIS A 91 7.79 0.02 -8.27
C HIS A 91 7.54 0.04 -9.79
N ARG A 92 6.45 -0.59 -10.25
CA ARG A 92 6.14 -0.71 -11.70
C ARG A 92 6.02 0.61 -12.45
N SER A 93 5.76 1.70 -11.72
CA SER A 93 5.63 3.05 -12.26
C SER A 93 6.84 3.96 -11.96
N ALA A 94 7.92 3.42 -11.40
CA ALA A 94 9.21 4.11 -11.34
C ALA A 94 9.84 4.18 -12.73
N THR A 95 10.74 5.15 -12.94
CA THR A 95 11.49 5.21 -14.20
C THR A 95 12.30 3.92 -14.39
N ALA A 96 12.30 3.39 -15.62
CA ALA A 96 13.02 2.16 -15.94
C ALA A 96 14.49 2.19 -15.47
N GLY A 97 14.93 1.14 -14.78
CA GLY A 97 16.27 1.01 -14.22
C GLY A 97 16.51 1.76 -12.90
N LYS A 98 15.51 2.50 -12.40
CA LYS A 98 15.59 3.19 -11.12
C LYS A 98 14.87 2.45 -10.01
N LEU A 99 15.33 2.69 -8.80
CA LEU A 99 14.81 2.13 -7.56
C LEU A 99 14.67 3.24 -6.51
N LEU A 100 13.85 2.99 -5.50
CA LEU A 100 13.68 3.82 -4.32
C LEU A 100 14.34 3.18 -3.11
N TYR A 101 14.64 3.99 -2.10
CA TYR A 101 15.08 3.53 -0.78
C TYR A 101 13.92 3.62 0.21
N LEU A 102 13.55 2.51 0.87
CA LEU A 102 12.45 2.53 1.82
C LEU A 102 12.79 3.37 3.06
N GLU A 103 14.05 3.39 3.46
CA GLU A 103 14.54 4.08 4.66
C GLU A 103 14.95 5.55 4.43
N GLN A 104 14.76 6.10 3.22
CA GLN A 104 15.22 7.45 2.89
C GLN A 104 14.11 8.33 2.28
N THR A 105 14.33 9.65 2.33
CA THR A 105 13.50 10.65 1.68
C THR A 105 13.87 10.91 0.22
N ALA A 106 15.01 10.37 -0.23
CA ALA A 106 15.52 10.57 -1.58
C ALA A 106 14.51 10.13 -2.66
N ALA A 107 14.56 10.82 -3.81
CA ALA A 107 13.85 10.43 -5.02
C ALA A 107 14.37 9.08 -5.56
N GLU A 108 13.73 8.57 -6.61
CA GLU A 108 14.23 7.37 -7.29
C GLU A 108 15.64 7.61 -7.88
N ALA A 109 16.49 6.58 -7.85
CA ALA A 109 17.88 6.66 -8.31
C ALA A 109 18.24 5.46 -9.18
N THR A 110 19.23 5.64 -10.07
CA THR A 110 19.79 4.55 -10.87
C THR A 110 20.70 3.71 -9.97
N LEU A 111 20.15 2.64 -9.40
CA LEU A 111 20.85 1.82 -8.40
C LEU A 111 21.32 0.47 -8.94
N GLY A 112 20.55 -0.18 -9.82
CA GLY A 112 20.94 -1.45 -10.45
C GLY A 112 21.08 -2.68 -9.51
N HIS A 113 20.69 -2.58 -8.23
CA HIS A 113 20.85 -3.68 -7.27
C HIS A 113 19.86 -4.83 -7.53
N ILE A 114 18.65 -4.48 -7.97
CA ILE A 114 17.61 -5.42 -8.36
C ILE A 114 16.96 -4.99 -9.67
N THR A 115 16.43 -5.96 -10.41
CA THR A 115 15.57 -5.74 -11.57
C THR A 115 14.35 -6.64 -11.51
N VAL A 116 13.23 -6.18 -12.06
CA VAL A 116 12.00 -6.98 -12.19
C VAL A 116 11.62 -7.01 -13.66
N SER A 117 11.48 -8.22 -14.21
CA SER A 117 11.04 -8.44 -15.59
C SER A 117 9.93 -9.48 -15.60
N GLY A 118 8.73 -9.08 -16.02
CA GLY A 118 7.53 -9.89 -15.90
C GLY A 118 7.26 -10.27 -14.43
N THR A 119 7.36 -11.56 -14.13
CA THR A 119 7.17 -12.11 -12.79
C THR A 119 8.49 -12.52 -12.12
N THR A 120 9.64 -12.20 -12.71
CA THR A 120 10.94 -12.58 -12.16
C THR A 120 11.64 -11.38 -11.56
N LEU A 121 11.91 -11.43 -10.26
CA LEU A 121 12.86 -10.55 -9.61
C LEU A 121 14.27 -11.12 -9.78
N THR A 122 15.24 -10.25 -10.09
CA THR A 122 16.66 -10.59 -10.18
C THR A 122 17.45 -9.72 -9.20
N LEU A 123 18.23 -10.34 -8.33
CA LEU A 123 19.29 -9.72 -7.54
C LEU A 123 20.56 -9.71 -8.42
N VAL A 124 21.06 -8.52 -8.72
CA VAL A 124 22.04 -8.31 -9.80
C VAL A 124 23.48 -8.52 -9.31
N ASN A 125 24.16 -9.47 -9.92
CA ASN A 125 25.57 -9.75 -9.65
C ASN A 125 26.47 -8.55 -9.97
N GLY A 126 27.53 -8.37 -9.18
CA GLY A 126 28.45 -7.25 -9.31
C GLY A 126 27.92 -5.91 -8.79
N VAL A 127 26.63 -5.81 -8.44
CA VAL A 127 26.03 -4.60 -7.83
C VAL A 127 25.54 -4.90 -6.43
N ILE A 128 24.62 -5.85 -6.27
CA ILE A 128 24.15 -6.28 -4.95
C ILE A 128 25.18 -7.23 -4.33
N THR A 129 25.52 -7.04 -3.06
CA THR A 129 26.50 -7.87 -2.34
C THR A 129 25.99 -9.30 -2.16
N ASP A 130 26.91 -10.26 -2.02
CA ASP A 130 26.54 -11.63 -1.64
C ASP A 130 25.97 -11.66 -0.21
N GLY A 131 24.92 -12.44 -0.01
CA GLY A 131 24.24 -12.55 1.28
C GLY A 131 22.84 -13.14 1.19
N THR A 132 22.17 -13.15 2.34
CA THR A 132 20.77 -13.58 2.48
C THR A 132 19.84 -12.38 2.48
N TYR A 133 18.77 -12.47 1.69
CA TYR A 133 17.82 -11.40 1.49
C TYR A 133 16.39 -11.88 1.72
N VAL A 134 15.57 -11.03 2.32
CA VAL A 134 14.11 -11.13 2.29
C VAL A 134 13.56 -10.27 1.17
N VAL A 135 12.58 -10.81 0.45
CA VAL A 135 11.89 -10.18 -0.66
C VAL A 135 10.42 -10.09 -0.29
N TYR A 136 9.89 -8.87 -0.19
CA TYR A 136 8.48 -8.59 -0.09
C TYR A 136 7.96 -8.13 -1.44
N ALA A 137 6.91 -8.74 -1.94
CA ALA A 137 6.38 -8.41 -3.25
C ALA A 137 4.86 -8.29 -3.21
N TRP A 138 4.36 -7.21 -3.81
CA TRP A 138 2.95 -6.89 -3.91
C TRP A 138 2.51 -6.90 -5.37
N ALA A 139 1.31 -7.42 -5.61
CA ALA A 139 0.74 -7.47 -6.94
C ALA A 139 0.26 -6.09 -7.41
N HIS A 140 0.05 -5.97 -8.72
CA HIS A 140 -0.81 -4.96 -9.32
C HIS A 140 -1.99 -5.69 -9.98
N ASP A 141 -3.15 -5.63 -9.34
CA ASP A 141 -4.38 -6.27 -9.83
C ASP A 141 -5.39 -5.21 -10.27
N ALA A 142 -5.42 -4.93 -11.57
CA ALA A 142 -6.29 -3.95 -12.18
C ALA A 142 -7.73 -4.46 -12.44
N ASP A 143 -8.08 -5.67 -11.98
CA ASP A 143 -9.46 -6.17 -12.07
C ASP A 143 -10.40 -5.27 -11.25
N ALA A 144 -11.31 -4.57 -11.93
CA ALA A 144 -12.23 -3.62 -11.29
C ALA A 144 -13.22 -4.30 -10.33
N ALA A 145 -13.58 -5.57 -10.59
CA ALA A 145 -14.57 -6.29 -9.81
C ALA A 145 -13.96 -6.98 -8.59
N ASN A 146 -12.78 -7.58 -8.75
CA ASN A 146 -12.16 -8.47 -7.77
C ASN A 146 -10.76 -8.06 -7.32
N GLY A 147 -10.15 -7.09 -7.98
CA GLY A 147 -8.82 -6.61 -7.63
C GLY A 147 -8.79 -6.05 -6.22
N MET A 148 -7.82 -6.54 -5.43
CA MET A 148 -7.65 -6.15 -4.02
C MET A 148 -6.53 -5.13 -3.83
N ILE A 149 -5.66 -4.96 -4.82
CA ILE A 149 -4.46 -4.13 -4.72
C ILE A 149 -4.11 -3.51 -6.07
N GLN A 150 -3.78 -2.22 -6.09
CA GLN A 150 -3.26 -1.56 -7.28
C GLN A 150 -2.03 -0.70 -6.94
N CYS A 151 -0.97 -0.93 -7.71
CA CYS A 151 0.21 -0.07 -7.73
C CYS A 151 0.18 0.88 -8.94
N GLY A 152 0.42 2.17 -8.75
CA GLY A 152 0.32 3.18 -9.81
C GLY A 152 1.13 4.44 -9.55
N THR A 153 0.89 5.45 -10.38
CA THR A 153 1.53 6.78 -10.27
C THR A 153 0.48 7.88 -10.31
N LEU A 154 0.80 9.01 -9.70
CA LEU A 154 0.00 10.24 -9.75
C LEU A 154 0.92 11.45 -9.82
N THR A 155 0.43 12.56 -10.38
CA THR A 155 1.13 13.84 -10.39
C THR A 155 0.30 14.85 -9.62
N TYR A 156 0.84 15.36 -8.52
CA TYR A 156 0.21 16.37 -7.69
C TYR A 156 0.78 17.76 -8.01
N ALA A 157 -0.10 18.72 -8.29
CA ALA A 157 0.26 20.08 -8.70
C ALA A 157 -0.40 21.17 -7.82
N GLY A 158 -0.68 20.87 -6.55
CA GLY A 158 -1.24 21.83 -5.60
C GLY A 158 -2.75 22.04 -5.72
N SER A 159 -3.44 21.28 -6.57
CA SER A 159 -4.89 21.31 -6.74
C SER A 159 -5.53 19.99 -6.29
N LEU A 160 -6.85 19.98 -6.10
CA LEU A 160 -7.55 18.74 -5.76
C LEU A 160 -7.34 17.71 -6.87
N LEU A 161 -6.87 16.53 -6.49
CA LEU A 161 -6.62 15.39 -7.36
C LEU A 161 -7.35 14.17 -6.82
N SER A 162 -8.15 13.52 -7.67
CA SER A 162 -8.79 12.24 -7.35
C SER A 162 -8.15 11.12 -8.15
N VAL A 163 -7.75 10.05 -7.47
CA VAL A 163 -7.25 8.82 -8.08
C VAL A 163 -8.40 7.82 -8.12
N ASN A 164 -8.77 7.39 -9.33
CA ASN A 164 -9.83 6.41 -9.56
C ASN A 164 -9.23 5.02 -9.75
N LEU A 165 -9.55 4.12 -8.82
CA LEU A 165 -9.20 2.70 -8.79
C LEU A 165 -10.41 1.80 -9.11
N GLY A 166 -11.63 2.37 -9.14
CA GLY A 166 -12.89 1.66 -9.34
C GLY A 166 -13.50 1.07 -8.07
N TRP A 167 -12.85 1.26 -6.92
CA TRP A 167 -13.28 0.71 -5.63
C TRP A 167 -12.82 1.59 -4.46
N GLU A 168 -13.46 1.44 -3.31
CA GLU A 168 -13.14 2.23 -2.12
C GLU A 168 -11.82 1.77 -1.47
N THR A 169 -10.92 2.72 -1.23
CA THR A 169 -9.57 2.44 -0.70
C THR A 169 -9.56 2.32 0.84
N GLN A 170 -8.85 1.31 1.36
CA GLN A 170 -8.60 1.14 2.79
C GLN A 170 -7.23 1.66 3.22
N TYR A 171 -6.21 1.42 2.40
CA TYR A 171 -4.81 1.70 2.71
C TYR A 171 -4.13 2.30 1.49
N VAL A 172 -3.31 3.33 1.70
CA VAL A 172 -2.43 3.91 0.68
C VAL A 172 -1.03 4.05 1.27
N LEU A 173 -0.05 3.49 0.59
CA LEU A 173 1.37 3.81 0.73
C LEU A 173 1.78 4.65 -0.48
N MET A 174 2.45 5.78 -0.25
CA MET A 174 2.84 6.70 -1.31
C MET A 174 4.25 7.25 -1.09
N LYS A 175 5.00 7.48 -2.16
CA LYS A 175 6.34 8.08 -2.11
C LYS A 175 6.59 8.96 -3.32
N SER A 176 7.18 10.14 -3.10
CA SER A 176 7.63 10.98 -4.22
C SER A 176 8.73 10.24 -4.97
N SER A 177 8.52 10.08 -6.28
CA SER A 177 9.48 9.44 -7.18
C SER A 177 10.44 10.45 -7.80
N ASP A 178 10.05 11.72 -7.95
CA ASP A 178 10.84 12.74 -8.65
C ASP A 178 11.39 13.86 -7.74
N GLY A 179 11.18 13.76 -6.42
CA GLY A 179 11.63 14.75 -5.46
C GLY A 179 11.95 14.16 -4.09
N ILE A 180 12.40 15.03 -3.19
CA ILE A 180 12.64 14.68 -1.78
C ILE A 180 11.30 14.67 -1.05
N GLY A 181 11.02 13.57 -0.36
CA GLY A 181 9.83 13.43 0.46
C GLY A 181 9.76 12.06 1.12
N ASP A 182 9.16 12.01 2.30
CA ASP A 182 8.99 10.78 3.07
C ASP A 182 8.05 9.78 2.41
N TRP A 183 8.16 8.52 2.84
CA TRP A 183 7.15 7.49 2.57
C TRP A 183 5.93 7.76 3.47
N ILE A 184 4.79 7.94 2.83
CA ILE A 184 3.54 8.32 3.48
C ILE A 184 2.62 7.10 3.53
N ILE A 185 2.13 6.75 4.72
CA ILE A 185 1.02 5.80 4.87
C ILE A 185 -0.22 6.51 5.41
N THR A 186 -1.37 6.13 4.85
CA THR A 186 -2.69 6.40 5.42
C THR A 186 -3.57 5.16 5.35
N ASP A 187 -4.37 4.91 6.38
CA ASP A 187 -5.39 3.86 6.34
C ASP A 187 -6.61 4.16 7.21
N VAL A 188 -7.73 3.54 6.84
CA VAL A 188 -9.04 3.77 7.46
C VAL A 188 -9.12 3.22 8.89
N MET A 189 -8.42 2.12 9.18
CA MET A 189 -8.51 1.47 10.50
C MET A 189 -7.91 2.34 11.61
N ARG A 190 -6.98 3.22 11.25
CA ARG A 190 -6.34 4.18 12.18
C ARG A 190 -6.78 5.62 11.93
N GLY A 191 -7.92 5.81 11.26
CA GLY A 191 -8.60 7.10 11.19
C GLY A 191 -8.34 7.93 9.93
N MET A 192 -8.02 7.31 8.79
CA MET A 192 -8.04 8.04 7.50
C MET A 192 -9.42 8.68 7.33
N PRO A 193 -9.51 10.02 7.39
CA PRO A 193 -10.78 10.68 7.61
C PRO A 193 -11.49 10.86 6.27
N LEU A 194 -12.82 10.94 6.29
CA LEU A 194 -13.60 11.30 5.09
C LEU A 194 -13.50 12.81 4.78
N SER A 195 -13.10 13.61 5.77
CA SER A 195 -12.83 15.04 5.68
C SER A 195 -12.03 15.52 6.89
N GLY A 196 -11.34 16.66 6.80
CA GLY A 196 -10.56 17.19 7.91
C GLY A 196 -9.13 16.65 7.92
N THR A 197 -8.56 16.38 9.09
CA THR A 197 -7.13 16.11 9.19
C THR A 197 -6.84 14.90 10.05
N THR A 198 -5.91 14.06 9.61
CA THR A 198 -5.39 12.94 10.39
C THR A 198 -3.88 13.06 10.56
N ALA A 199 -3.39 12.36 11.56
CA ALA A 199 -1.98 12.18 11.79
C ALA A 199 -1.34 11.35 10.66
N ARG A 200 -0.06 11.64 10.38
CA ARG A 200 0.73 10.96 9.34
C ARG A 200 1.66 9.96 9.99
N LEU A 201 1.80 8.79 9.37
CA LEU A 201 2.93 7.92 9.67
C LEU A 201 3.92 7.91 8.52
N PHE A 202 5.17 8.14 8.89
CA PHE A 202 6.32 8.05 8.00
C PHE A 202 7.00 6.70 8.20
N VAL A 203 7.13 5.92 7.12
CA VAL A 203 7.79 4.60 7.20
C VAL A 203 9.28 4.73 7.48
N ASN A 204 9.86 5.86 7.06
CA ASN A 204 11.29 6.13 7.07
C ASN A 204 11.71 7.09 8.20
N SER A 205 10.87 7.30 9.22
CA SER A 205 11.18 8.16 10.36
C SER A 205 10.88 7.43 11.66
N SER A 206 11.78 7.59 12.64
CA SER A 206 11.55 7.20 14.04
C SER A 206 10.90 8.31 14.86
N ASN A 207 10.54 9.44 14.23
CA ASN A 207 9.88 10.53 14.93
C ASN A 207 8.47 10.10 15.36
N GLU A 208 8.03 10.58 16.54
CA GLU A 208 6.64 10.48 16.97
C GLU A 208 5.67 10.87 15.85
N GLU A 209 4.49 10.27 15.85
CA GLU A 209 3.40 10.60 14.92
C GLU A 209 3.12 12.12 14.94
N ILE A 210 3.73 12.85 14.00
CA ILE A 210 3.61 14.31 13.95
C ILE A 210 2.21 14.63 13.45
N SER A 211 1.49 15.43 14.23
CA SER A 211 0.18 16.04 13.87
C SER A 211 0.30 17.08 12.74
N ASN A 212 1.03 16.77 11.67
CA ASN A 212 1.06 17.55 10.45
C ASN A 212 0.00 16.98 9.50
N TYR A 213 -1.17 17.61 9.45
CA TYR A 213 -2.33 17.22 8.65
C TYR A 213 -2.04 16.42 7.35
N LEU A 214 -2.15 15.08 7.35
CA LEU A 214 -2.41 14.33 6.11
C LEU A 214 -3.88 14.51 5.80
N ARG A 215 -4.14 14.74 4.51
CA ARG A 215 -5.47 14.95 3.99
C ARG A 215 -5.72 14.04 2.80
N ILE A 216 -5.17 12.82 2.80
CA ILE A 216 -5.57 11.82 1.82
C ILE A 216 -6.89 11.22 2.32
N TYR A 217 -7.93 11.32 1.51
CA TYR A 217 -9.27 10.86 1.86
C TYR A 217 -9.66 9.68 0.98
N PRO A 218 -10.25 8.58 1.53
CA PRO A 218 -10.86 7.57 0.68
C PRO A 218 -12.09 8.19 0.02
N ASN A 219 -12.40 7.71 -1.18
CA ASN A 219 -13.68 7.95 -1.81
C ASN A 219 -14.20 6.62 -2.40
N ALA A 220 -15.46 6.60 -2.84
CA ALA A 220 -16.13 5.39 -3.32
C ALA A 220 -15.40 4.68 -4.47
N THR A 221 -14.54 5.42 -5.19
CA THR A 221 -13.82 4.93 -6.37
C THR A 221 -12.30 4.94 -6.19
N GLY A 222 -11.77 5.27 -5.01
CA GLY A 222 -10.33 5.33 -4.77
C GLY A 222 -9.98 6.27 -3.63
N PHE A 223 -9.15 7.29 -3.91
CA PHE A 223 -8.75 8.28 -2.91
C PHE A 223 -8.51 9.67 -3.51
N THR A 224 -8.54 10.70 -2.67
CA THR A 224 -8.42 12.11 -3.06
C THR A 224 -7.34 12.80 -2.25
N LEU A 225 -6.52 13.59 -2.95
CA LEU A 225 -5.59 14.57 -2.39
C LEU A 225 -6.23 15.96 -2.58
N PRO A 226 -6.64 16.69 -1.53
CA PRO A 226 -7.17 18.04 -1.66
C PRO A 226 -6.06 19.02 -2.01
N ALA A 227 -6.43 20.22 -2.46
CA ALA A 227 -5.48 21.34 -2.69
C ALA A 227 -4.69 21.76 -1.43
N THR A 228 -5.12 21.30 -0.25
CA THR A 228 -4.50 21.60 1.05
C THR A 228 -3.70 20.43 1.61
N VAL A 229 -3.46 19.37 0.84
CA VAL A 229 -2.60 18.28 1.31
C VAL A 229 -1.18 18.82 1.49
N ASN A 230 -0.60 18.60 2.68
CA ASN A 230 0.74 19.08 3.01
C ASN A 230 1.80 18.15 2.40
N ILE A 231 1.91 18.10 1.07
CA ILE A 231 2.97 17.40 0.34
C ILE A 231 3.51 18.33 -0.75
N ASN A 232 4.72 18.07 -1.22
CA ASN A 232 5.31 18.85 -2.31
C ASN A 232 4.61 18.52 -3.65
N ASN A 233 4.61 19.48 -4.58
CA ASN A 233 4.24 19.19 -5.96
C ASN A 233 5.26 18.22 -6.57
N GLY A 234 4.78 17.28 -7.38
CA GLY A 234 5.63 16.28 -8.01
C GLY A 234 4.87 15.01 -8.36
N THR A 235 5.63 14.02 -8.79
CA THR A 235 5.18 12.69 -9.16
C THR A 235 5.38 11.74 -8.00
N TYR A 236 4.36 10.92 -7.75
CA TYR A 236 4.34 9.97 -6.66
C TYR A 236 3.97 8.59 -7.18
N VAL A 237 4.69 7.58 -6.71
CA VAL A 237 4.26 6.19 -6.82
C VAL A 237 3.40 5.82 -5.63
N TYR A 238 2.41 4.95 -5.83
CA TYR A 238 1.54 4.49 -4.76
C TYR A 238 1.23 2.99 -4.85
N LEU A 239 0.96 2.40 -3.68
CA LEU A 239 0.31 1.11 -3.51
C LEU A 239 -0.98 1.35 -2.73
N ALA A 240 -2.11 0.97 -3.30
CA ALA A 240 -3.42 1.10 -2.70
C ALA A 240 -4.07 -0.28 -2.50
N ILE A 241 -4.74 -0.47 -1.36
CA ILE A 241 -5.46 -1.72 -1.04
C ILE A 241 -6.93 -1.40 -0.87
N ARG A 242 -7.76 -2.24 -1.48
CA ARG A 242 -9.21 -2.14 -1.49
C ARG A 242 -9.79 -2.43 -0.11
N ARG A 243 -10.84 -1.70 0.29
CA ARG A 243 -11.66 -2.09 1.44
C ARG A 243 -12.36 -3.42 1.16
N PRO A 244 -12.37 -4.38 2.09
CA PRO A 244 -13.23 -5.55 2.00
C PRO A 244 -14.64 -5.11 1.63
N ASN A 245 -15.23 -5.72 0.60
CA ASN A 245 -16.64 -5.48 0.26
C ASN A 245 -17.46 -5.79 1.52
N LYS A 246 -17.91 -4.74 2.21
CA LYS A 246 -18.79 -4.90 3.36
C LYS A 246 -20.16 -5.25 2.81
N PRO A 247 -20.76 -6.39 3.19
CA PRO A 247 -22.16 -6.65 2.90
C PRO A 247 -23.00 -5.44 3.35
N PRO A 248 -24.15 -5.16 2.70
CA PRO A 248 -25.05 -4.11 3.13
C PRO A 248 -25.29 -4.21 4.65
N THR A 249 -24.91 -3.16 5.36
CA THR A 249 -25.08 -3.06 6.81
C THR A 249 -26.48 -2.63 7.21
N SER A 250 -27.23 -2.09 6.26
CA SER A 250 -28.63 -1.72 6.41
C SER A 250 -29.40 -2.07 5.15
N GLY A 251 -30.65 -2.49 5.32
CA GLY A 251 -31.58 -2.72 4.21
C GLY A 251 -31.75 -1.49 3.32
N THR A 252 -31.58 -0.28 3.86
CA THR A 252 -31.66 0.99 3.11
C THR A 252 -30.58 1.17 2.04
N GLN A 253 -29.52 0.36 2.05
CA GLN A 253 -28.46 0.38 1.04
C GLN A 253 -28.81 -0.43 -0.21
N VAL A 254 -29.81 -1.30 -0.14
CA VAL A 254 -30.24 -2.20 -1.23
C VAL A 254 -31.74 -2.12 -1.52
N PHE A 255 -32.50 -1.50 -0.64
CA PHE A 255 -33.94 -1.38 -0.75
C PHE A 255 -34.40 -0.01 -0.27
N ASN A 256 -35.20 0.65 -1.09
CA ASN A 256 -35.90 1.87 -0.72
C ASN A 256 -37.23 1.91 -1.48
N ALA A 257 -38.30 2.28 -0.78
CA ALA A 257 -39.64 2.36 -1.34
C ALA A 257 -40.12 3.81 -1.29
N ILE A 258 -40.33 4.42 -2.46
CA ILE A 258 -40.79 5.80 -2.57
C ILE A 258 -42.26 5.78 -3.00
N ALA A 259 -43.12 6.30 -2.13
CA ALA A 259 -44.52 6.54 -2.48
C ALA A 259 -44.63 7.79 -3.36
N ARG A 260 -45.28 7.66 -4.52
CA ARG A 260 -45.58 8.78 -5.42
C ARG A 260 -47.04 8.71 -5.87
N THR A 261 -47.73 9.85 -5.83
CA THR A 261 -49.03 10.03 -6.44
C THR A 261 -48.87 10.46 -7.90
N GLY A 262 -49.49 9.75 -8.83
CA GLY A 262 -49.48 10.11 -10.25
C GLY A 262 -50.27 11.38 -10.53
N THR A 263 -49.71 12.29 -11.33
CA THR A 263 -50.35 13.55 -11.72
C THR A 263 -50.69 13.60 -13.21
N GLY A 264 -50.51 12.50 -13.96
CA GLY A 264 -50.69 12.45 -15.41
C GLY A 264 -49.57 13.10 -16.23
N VAL A 265 -48.46 13.50 -15.59
CA VAL A 265 -47.29 14.13 -16.23
C VAL A 265 -46.03 13.30 -15.97
N ALA A 266 -45.10 13.30 -16.93
CA ALA A 266 -43.78 12.71 -16.77
C ALA A 266 -43.07 13.29 -15.53
N ALA A 267 -42.43 12.44 -14.73
CA ALA A 267 -41.58 12.94 -13.65
C ALA A 267 -40.47 11.97 -13.30
N THR A 268 -39.38 12.53 -12.78
CA THR A 268 -38.22 11.84 -12.24
C THR A 268 -38.44 11.50 -10.78
N VAL A 269 -38.17 10.25 -10.40
CA VAL A 269 -38.18 9.82 -9.00
C VAL A 269 -36.76 9.98 -8.45
N THR A 270 -36.60 10.84 -7.43
CA THR A 270 -35.33 11.11 -6.76
C THR A 270 -35.37 10.61 -5.32
N GLY A 271 -34.22 10.48 -4.65
CA GLY A 271 -34.14 10.06 -3.24
C GLY A 271 -34.05 8.55 -3.01
N VAL A 272 -33.86 7.74 -4.07
CA VAL A 272 -33.67 6.28 -3.96
C VAL A 272 -32.42 5.94 -3.16
N GLY A 273 -31.37 6.77 -3.26
CA GLY A 273 -30.12 6.61 -2.50
C GLY A 273 -29.12 5.64 -3.13
N PHE A 274 -29.48 4.97 -4.22
CA PHE A 274 -28.65 4.06 -5.01
C PHE A 274 -29.18 3.98 -6.46
N ALA A 275 -28.39 3.41 -7.37
CA ALA A 275 -28.81 3.15 -8.75
C ALA A 275 -29.74 1.91 -8.78
N PRO A 276 -30.98 2.02 -9.29
CA PRO A 276 -31.90 0.89 -9.34
C PRO A 276 -31.64 0.02 -10.58
N ASP A 277 -31.45 -1.29 -10.37
CA ASP A 277 -31.32 -2.27 -11.46
C ASP A 277 -32.66 -2.89 -11.87
N TRP A 278 -33.69 -2.77 -11.03
CA TRP A 278 -35.03 -3.28 -11.29
C TRP A 278 -36.09 -2.41 -10.62
N TRP A 279 -37.24 -2.23 -11.28
CA TRP A 279 -38.41 -1.51 -10.76
C TRP A 279 -39.67 -2.35 -10.92
N LEU A 280 -40.45 -2.45 -9.85
CA LEU A 280 -41.81 -3.00 -9.83
C LEU A 280 -42.80 -1.92 -9.36
N VAL A 281 -43.94 -1.83 -10.05
CA VAL A 281 -45.09 -1.00 -9.66
C VAL A 281 -46.31 -1.90 -9.55
N ARG A 282 -47.17 -1.62 -8.57
CA ARG A 282 -48.47 -2.29 -8.42
C ARG A 282 -49.57 -1.50 -9.12
#